data_AF-A0A853GPS0-F1
#
_entry.id   AF-A0A853GPS0-F1
#
_cell.length_a   1.000
_cell.length_b   1.000
_cell.length_c   1.000
_cell.angle_alpha   90.00
_cell.angle_beta   90.00
_cell.angle_gamma   90.00
#
_symmetry.space_group_name_H-M   'P 1'
#
loop_
_entity.id
_entity.type
_entity.pdbx_description
1 polymer ?
#
loop_
_entity_poly.entity_id
_entity_poly.type
_entity_poly.pdbx_seq_one_letter_code
_entity_poly.pdbx_strand_id
1 'polypeptide(L)'
;MPTDDAALSQDVEALRERFTQTQELYREVCALLFFRYGITPTANKLYQLVRKGSMSAPAEALSKFWQDLREKSRTRIEHPDLPENLKNVAGELIATLWANAQAAAQESLDAYRVQAEETVLQAKAEVAALQSEREAEWQALQAVKSELKQAGQQISTQDRALAVADANYASLLVTVNELKHDNSRVRLQLEDSRREFNVELDKLRAAAQLSEERSQSTEKRMLVDIDRERTASAKLQKELEAQVAASSRTAQQHRQECNALQQALGDSREKNGQLEGALQAVTASLDLARLESRQLQTQLNEAQVQIVRLGSQADDLHRQLEETQRQLQLEEAQRQQQLDEAQRQQKKSQTVKQSKPRTQRS
;
A
#
# COMPACT_ATOMS: atom_id res chain seq x y z
N MET A 1 -56.80 21.56 102.79
CA MET A 1 -57.40 22.06 104.04
C MET A 1 -56.33 22.48 105.04
N PRO A 2 -55.76 23.69 104.87
CA PRO A 2 -55.40 24.50 106.03
C PRO A 2 -55.70 26.00 105.76
N THR A 3 -56.97 26.37 105.83
CA THR A 3 -57.45 27.73 105.46
C THR A 3 -58.18 28.43 106.61
N ASP A 4 -58.93 27.68 107.41
CA ASP A 4 -60.01 28.27 108.20
C ASP A 4 -59.51 28.94 109.48
N ASP A 5 -58.60 28.32 110.26
CA ASP A 5 -57.97 28.95 111.44
C ASP A 5 -57.11 30.17 111.05
N ALA A 6 -56.56 30.22 109.82
CA ALA A 6 -55.77 31.36 109.34
C ALA A 6 -56.67 32.55 108.97
N ALA A 7 -57.72 32.30 108.18
CA ALA A 7 -58.73 33.32 107.87
C ALA A 7 -59.46 33.82 109.14
N LEU A 8 -59.82 32.91 110.05
CA LEU A 8 -60.40 33.21 111.36
C LEU A 8 -59.49 34.15 112.17
N SER A 9 -58.18 33.91 112.18
CA SER A 9 -57.22 34.77 112.88
C SER A 9 -57.19 36.19 112.27
N GLN A 10 -57.19 36.29 110.94
CA GLN A 10 -57.18 37.57 110.22
C GLN A 10 -58.49 38.37 110.43
N ASP A 11 -59.66 37.71 110.39
CA ASP A 11 -60.93 38.38 110.69
C ASP A 11 -60.98 38.87 112.14
N VAL A 12 -60.46 38.08 113.09
CA VAL A 12 -60.39 38.46 114.51
C VAL A 12 -59.46 39.67 114.70
N GLU A 13 -58.37 39.78 113.93
CA GLU A 13 -57.52 40.98 113.96
C GLU A 13 -58.22 42.20 113.37
N ALA A 14 -58.96 42.06 112.26
CA ALA A 14 -59.80 43.14 111.72
C ALA A 14 -60.92 43.58 112.69
N LEU A 15 -61.44 42.67 113.52
CA LEU A 15 -62.35 43.03 114.62
C LEU A 15 -61.63 43.75 115.77
N ARG A 16 -60.39 43.38 116.09
CA ARG A 16 -59.56 44.02 117.15
C ARG A 16 -59.18 45.46 116.83
N GLU A 17 -59.10 45.83 115.55
CA GLU A 17 -58.91 47.23 115.11
C GLU A 17 -60.20 48.06 115.23
N ARG A 18 -61.36 47.45 114.95
CA ARG A 18 -62.66 48.14 114.94
C ARG A 18 -63.30 48.30 116.32
N PHE A 19 -63.12 47.33 117.21
CA PHE A 19 -63.74 47.32 118.55
C PHE A 19 -62.70 47.52 119.65
N THR A 20 -62.62 48.76 120.15
CA THR A 20 -61.73 49.15 121.25
C THR A 20 -62.22 48.63 122.60
N GLN A 21 -63.54 48.47 122.79
CA GLN A 21 -64.14 47.95 124.02
C GLN A 21 -64.10 46.42 124.08
N THR A 22 -63.37 45.89 125.07
CA THR A 22 -63.11 44.45 125.23
C THR A 22 -64.37 43.57 125.26
N GLN A 23 -65.47 44.04 125.86
CA GLN A 23 -66.72 43.27 125.94
C GLN A 23 -67.42 43.12 124.58
N GLU A 24 -67.42 44.18 123.76
CA GLU A 24 -68.03 44.15 122.43
C GLU A 24 -67.20 43.27 121.49
N LEU A 25 -65.87 43.40 121.55
CA LEU A 25 -64.94 42.54 120.84
C LEU A 25 -65.17 41.04 121.13
N TYR A 26 -65.42 40.66 122.39
CA TYR A 26 -65.79 39.27 122.70
C TYR A 26 -67.15 38.87 122.10
N ARG A 27 -68.15 39.75 122.06
CA ARG A 27 -69.46 39.47 121.44
C ARG A 27 -69.34 39.24 119.93
N GLU A 28 -68.60 40.09 119.23
CA GLU A 28 -68.43 39.95 117.77
C GLU A 28 -67.58 38.72 117.40
N VAL A 29 -66.59 38.35 118.22
CA VAL A 29 -65.84 37.09 118.01
C VAL A 29 -66.71 35.85 118.30
N CYS A 30 -67.62 35.90 119.29
CA CYS A 30 -68.64 34.85 119.46
C CYS A 30 -69.54 34.73 118.22
N ALA A 31 -70.02 35.85 117.69
CA ALA A 31 -70.88 35.88 116.51
C ALA A 31 -70.14 35.35 115.26
N LEU A 32 -68.89 35.76 115.04
CA LEU A 32 -68.07 35.32 113.91
C LEU A 32 -67.77 33.82 113.96
N LEU A 33 -67.37 33.29 115.13
CA LEU A 33 -67.17 31.85 115.32
C LEU A 33 -68.45 31.05 115.00
N PHE A 34 -69.59 31.49 115.53
CA PHE A 34 -70.85 30.76 115.41
C PHE A 34 -71.48 30.85 114.01
N PHE A 35 -71.61 32.05 113.44
CA PHE A 35 -72.34 32.27 112.19
C PHE A 35 -71.50 32.08 110.91
N ARG A 36 -70.21 32.43 110.93
CA ARG A 36 -69.35 32.37 109.72
C ARG A 36 -68.52 31.09 109.65
N TYR A 37 -68.13 30.53 110.81
CA TYR A 37 -67.27 29.35 110.89
C TYR A 37 -67.99 28.10 111.44
N GLY A 38 -69.22 28.22 111.95
CA GLY A 38 -69.98 27.10 112.53
C GLY A 38 -69.38 26.53 113.82
N ILE A 39 -68.39 27.21 114.41
CA ILE A 39 -67.68 26.76 115.62
C ILE A 39 -68.43 27.26 116.84
N THR A 40 -68.72 26.36 117.79
CA THR A 40 -69.32 26.75 119.08
C THR A 40 -68.33 27.59 119.90
N PRO A 41 -68.66 28.87 120.21
CA PRO A 41 -67.77 29.69 121.03
C PRO A 41 -67.62 29.10 122.44
N THR A 42 -66.37 28.99 122.89
CA THR A 42 -66.00 28.51 124.23
C THR A 42 -65.03 29.49 124.88
N ALA A 43 -65.10 29.64 126.20
CA ALA A 43 -64.31 30.64 126.94
C ALA A 43 -62.79 30.55 126.66
N ASN A 44 -62.25 29.33 126.51
CA ASN A 44 -60.84 29.10 126.19
C ASN A 44 -60.47 29.55 124.76
N LYS A 45 -61.23 29.18 123.71
CA LYS A 45 -60.93 29.61 122.33
C LYS A 45 -61.11 31.13 122.19
N LEU A 46 -62.13 31.72 122.83
CA LEU A 46 -62.31 33.18 122.90
C LEU A 46 -61.11 33.88 123.54
N TYR A 47 -60.63 33.41 124.70
CA TYR A 47 -59.46 33.98 125.37
C TYR A 47 -58.18 33.88 124.52
N GLN A 48 -57.95 32.73 123.88
CA GLN A 48 -56.80 32.48 123.01
C GLN A 48 -56.76 33.41 121.78
N LEU A 49 -57.93 33.79 121.25
CA LEU A 49 -58.09 34.67 120.09
C LEU A 49 -58.01 36.17 120.47
N VAL A 50 -58.76 36.60 121.48
CA VAL A 50 -58.88 38.03 121.83
C VAL A 50 -57.68 38.52 122.65
N ARG A 51 -57.19 37.72 123.60
CA ARG A 51 -56.03 38.01 124.49
C ARG A 51 -56.08 39.38 125.19
N LYS A 52 -57.27 39.83 125.61
CA LYS A 52 -57.50 41.07 126.37
C LYS A 52 -58.53 40.83 127.49
N GLY A 53 -58.38 41.51 128.63
CA GLY A 53 -59.33 41.47 129.75
C GLY A 53 -58.97 40.49 130.88
N SER A 54 -59.82 40.45 131.91
CA SER A 54 -59.69 39.55 133.06
C SER A 54 -60.10 38.11 132.72
N MET A 55 -59.67 37.15 133.55
CA MET A 55 -59.91 35.72 133.32
C MET A 55 -61.40 35.32 133.28
N SER A 56 -62.29 36.12 133.88
CA SER A 56 -63.75 35.92 133.88
C SER A 56 -64.47 36.51 132.65
N ALA A 57 -63.88 37.51 131.98
CA ALA A 57 -64.55 38.25 130.90
C ALA A 57 -65.00 37.38 129.70
N PRO A 58 -64.25 36.37 129.23
CA PRO A 58 -64.69 35.50 128.13
C PRO A 58 -65.95 34.69 128.48
N ALA A 59 -66.11 34.27 129.74
CA ALA A 59 -67.25 33.48 130.18
C ALA A 59 -68.52 34.34 130.33
N GLU A 60 -68.39 35.57 130.83
CA GLU A 60 -69.50 36.52 130.93
C GLU A 60 -70.02 36.94 129.54
N ALA A 61 -69.12 37.29 128.63
CA ALA A 61 -69.48 37.67 127.26
C ALA A 61 -70.10 36.51 126.46
N LEU A 62 -69.61 35.28 126.67
CA LEU A 62 -70.20 34.06 126.12
C LEU A 62 -71.61 33.81 126.68
N SER A 63 -71.83 33.98 127.98
CA SER A 63 -73.15 33.82 128.61
C SER A 63 -74.16 34.83 128.06
N LYS A 64 -73.76 36.10 127.95
CA LYS A 64 -74.54 37.18 127.33
C LYS A 64 -74.83 36.89 125.85
N PHE A 65 -73.84 36.48 125.06
CA PHE A 65 -74.04 36.09 123.67
C PHE A 65 -75.09 34.98 123.51
N TRP A 66 -75.02 33.93 124.33
CA TRP A 66 -76.03 32.86 124.29
C TRP A 66 -77.40 33.31 124.82
N GLN A 67 -77.49 34.34 125.66
CA GLN A 67 -78.78 34.95 126.04
C GLN A 67 -79.34 35.79 124.88
N ASP A 68 -78.58 36.76 124.36
CA ASP A 68 -78.90 37.56 123.17
C ASP A 68 -79.37 36.69 122.00
N LEU A 69 -78.67 35.58 121.73
CA LEU A 69 -79.01 34.66 120.65
C LEU A 69 -80.34 33.95 120.92
N ARG A 70 -80.59 33.49 122.16
CA ARG A 70 -81.86 32.84 122.56
C ARG A 70 -83.04 33.81 122.64
N GLU A 71 -82.80 35.11 122.77
CA GLU A 71 -83.82 36.15 122.67
C GLU A 71 -84.10 36.52 121.20
N LYS A 72 -83.05 36.68 120.38
CA LYS A 72 -83.19 37.01 118.94
C LYS A 72 -83.69 35.83 118.10
N SER A 73 -83.34 34.59 118.45
CA SER A 73 -83.92 33.38 117.84
C SER A 73 -85.33 33.07 118.37
N ARG A 74 -85.92 33.93 119.21
CA ARG A 74 -87.22 33.71 119.83
C ARG A 74 -88.38 34.25 118.98
N THR A 75 -88.27 34.14 117.66
CA THR A 75 -89.40 34.14 116.72
C THR A 75 -90.23 32.86 116.87
N ARG A 76 -90.60 32.53 118.11
CA ARG A 76 -91.55 31.48 118.48
C ARG A 76 -92.92 32.08 118.26
N ILE A 77 -93.77 31.46 117.45
CA ILE A 77 -95.12 31.97 117.13
C ILE A 77 -96.07 31.68 118.32
N GLU A 78 -95.78 32.35 119.43
CA GLU A 78 -96.52 32.28 120.69
C GLU A 78 -97.53 33.43 120.74
N HIS A 79 -98.53 33.38 119.87
CA HIS A 79 -99.73 34.17 120.09
C HIS A 79 -100.51 33.51 121.26
N PRO A 80 -100.72 34.20 122.41
CA PRO A 80 -101.33 33.57 123.58
C PRO A 80 -102.77 33.13 123.32
N ASP A 81 -103.55 33.98 122.65
CA ASP A 81 -104.99 33.82 122.50
C ASP A 81 -105.44 33.05 121.23
N LEU A 82 -104.54 32.28 120.60
CA LEU A 82 -104.90 31.48 119.42
C LEU A 82 -105.16 30.01 119.81
N PRO A 83 -106.38 29.47 119.62
CA PRO A 83 -106.73 28.09 119.98
C PRO A 83 -105.83 27.02 119.36
N GLU A 84 -105.50 25.98 120.12
CA GLU A 84 -104.62 24.88 119.66
C GLU A 84 -105.10 24.24 118.35
N ASN A 85 -106.41 24.05 118.16
CA ASN A 85 -106.97 23.51 116.93
C ASN A 85 -106.56 24.32 115.69
N LEU A 86 -106.50 25.65 115.79
CA LEU A 86 -106.04 26.51 114.67
C LEU A 86 -104.52 26.47 114.50
N LYS A 87 -103.75 26.37 115.58
CA LYS A 87 -102.29 26.17 115.51
C LYS A 87 -101.96 24.84 114.82
N ASN A 88 -102.68 23.77 115.14
CA ASN A 88 -102.49 22.44 114.56
C ASN A 88 -102.84 22.41 113.07
N VAL A 89 -104.02 22.89 112.67
CA VAL A 89 -104.44 22.95 111.26
C VAL A 89 -103.51 23.84 110.43
N ALA A 90 -103.07 24.98 110.96
CA ALA A 90 -102.10 25.84 110.27
C ALA A 90 -100.72 25.14 110.11
N GLY A 91 -100.27 24.43 111.15
CA GLY A 91 -99.03 23.63 111.09
C GLY A 91 -99.09 22.50 110.07
N GLU A 92 -100.21 21.79 109.99
CA GLU A 92 -100.45 20.71 109.02
C GLU A 92 -100.54 21.24 107.57
N LEU A 93 -101.20 22.38 107.35
CA LEU A 93 -101.22 23.06 106.05
C LEU A 93 -99.83 23.54 105.63
N ILE A 94 -99.03 24.09 106.55
CA ILE A 94 -97.65 24.51 106.24
C ILE A 94 -96.76 23.29 105.98
N ALA A 95 -96.90 22.20 106.74
CA ALA A 95 -96.13 20.98 106.54
C ALA A 95 -96.46 20.29 105.21
N THR A 96 -97.73 20.24 104.82
CA THR A 96 -98.16 19.68 103.52
C THR A 96 -97.76 20.57 102.35
N LEU A 97 -97.88 21.90 102.47
CA LEU A 97 -97.35 22.82 101.45
C LEU A 97 -95.83 22.71 101.30
N TRP A 98 -95.08 22.58 102.40
CA TRP A 98 -93.64 22.35 102.37
C TRP A 98 -93.28 21.01 101.73
N ALA A 99 -93.97 19.91 102.09
CA ALA A 99 -93.75 18.61 101.49
C ALA A 99 -94.03 18.61 99.97
N ASN A 100 -95.13 19.24 99.54
CA ASN A 100 -95.49 19.36 98.12
C ASN A 100 -94.48 20.23 97.35
N ALA A 101 -94.04 21.35 97.92
CA ALA A 101 -93.00 22.19 97.33
C ALA A 101 -91.65 21.47 97.25
N GLN A 102 -91.28 20.69 98.27
CA GLN A 102 -90.06 19.89 98.31
C GLN A 102 -90.08 18.76 97.28
N ALA A 103 -91.23 18.10 97.09
CA ALA A 103 -91.43 17.07 96.08
C ALA A 103 -91.38 17.64 94.65
N ALA A 104 -92.12 18.73 94.37
CA ALA A 104 -92.08 19.41 93.08
C ALA A 104 -90.68 19.96 92.74
N ALA A 105 -89.94 20.46 93.74
CA ALA A 105 -88.55 20.85 93.57
C ALA A 105 -87.66 19.66 93.20
N GLN A 106 -87.82 18.50 93.85
CA GLN A 106 -87.08 17.27 93.52
C GLN A 106 -87.41 16.78 92.11
N GLU A 107 -88.70 16.68 91.74
CA GLU A 107 -89.14 16.29 90.40
C GLU A 107 -88.57 17.22 89.31
N SER A 108 -88.63 18.54 89.51
CA SER A 108 -88.05 19.50 88.56
C SER A 108 -86.52 19.41 88.46
N LEU A 109 -85.84 19.05 89.55
CA LEU A 109 -84.39 18.90 89.60
C LEU A 109 -83.95 17.61 88.92
N ASP A 110 -84.68 16.51 89.10
CA ASP A 110 -84.41 15.24 88.42
C ASP A 110 -84.77 15.30 86.93
N ALA A 111 -85.83 16.00 86.55
CA ALA A 111 -86.11 16.32 85.15
C ALA A 111 -84.97 17.15 84.51
N TYR A 112 -84.46 18.16 85.22
CA TYR A 112 -83.31 18.95 84.76
C TYR A 112 -82.02 18.12 84.69
N ARG A 113 -81.78 17.18 85.62
CA ARG A 113 -80.65 16.23 85.55
C ARG A 113 -80.72 15.39 84.29
N VAL A 114 -81.86 14.78 83.99
CA VAL A 114 -82.03 13.95 82.78
C VAL A 114 -81.81 14.78 81.51
N GLN A 115 -82.33 16.00 81.43
CA GLN A 115 -82.10 16.91 80.29
C GLN A 115 -80.63 17.35 80.17
N ALA A 116 -79.94 17.58 81.29
CA ALA A 116 -78.52 17.92 81.31
C ALA A 116 -77.64 16.71 80.92
N GLU A 117 -78.02 15.50 81.32
CA GLU A 117 -77.32 14.27 80.93
C GLU A 117 -77.56 13.95 79.45
N GLU A 118 -78.78 14.10 78.94
CA GLU A 118 -79.10 13.92 77.52
C GLU A 118 -78.34 14.92 76.64
N THR A 119 -78.39 16.22 76.95
CA THR A 119 -77.66 17.24 76.17
C THR A 119 -76.14 17.05 76.23
N VAL A 120 -75.59 16.59 77.36
CA VAL A 120 -74.17 16.22 77.46
C VAL A 120 -73.85 14.96 76.66
N LEU A 121 -74.75 13.98 76.55
CA LEU A 121 -74.56 12.79 75.70
C LEU A 121 -74.64 13.13 74.20
N GLN A 122 -75.62 13.96 73.80
CA GLN A 122 -75.74 14.48 72.43
C GLN A 122 -74.47 15.24 72.02
N ALA A 123 -74.03 16.22 72.81
CA ALA A 123 -72.82 16.99 72.53
C ALA A 123 -71.54 16.12 72.49
N LYS A 124 -71.46 15.06 73.31
CA LYS A 124 -70.35 14.08 73.23
C LYS A 124 -70.39 13.25 71.94
N ALA A 125 -71.58 12.86 71.48
CA ALA A 125 -71.75 12.13 70.23
C ALA A 125 -71.39 13.00 69.02
N GLU A 126 -71.83 14.27 68.99
CA GLU A 126 -71.45 15.25 67.96
C GLU A 126 -69.93 15.48 67.93
N VAL A 127 -69.30 15.68 69.09
CA VAL A 127 -67.84 15.85 69.18
C VAL A 127 -67.09 14.60 68.70
N ALA A 128 -67.58 13.38 69.01
CA ALA A 128 -66.99 12.15 68.53
C ALA A 128 -67.14 11.97 67.01
N ALA A 129 -68.31 12.33 66.44
CA ALA A 129 -68.54 12.32 65.01
C ALA A 129 -67.58 13.27 64.28
N LEU A 130 -67.53 14.54 64.70
CA LEU A 130 -66.63 15.57 64.16
C LEU A 130 -65.14 15.26 64.35
N GLN A 131 -64.77 14.45 65.34
CA GLN A 131 -63.42 13.91 65.49
C GLN A 131 -63.14 12.83 64.44
N SER A 132 -64.06 11.87 64.26
CA SER A 132 -63.89 10.80 63.25
C SER A 132 -63.88 11.32 61.80
N GLU A 133 -64.70 12.34 61.49
CA GLU A 133 -64.70 13.03 60.20
C GLU A 133 -63.35 13.73 59.96
N ARG A 134 -62.85 14.48 60.95
CA ARG A 134 -61.53 15.14 60.88
C ARG A 134 -60.38 14.14 60.71
N GLU A 135 -60.45 12.99 61.36
CA GLU A 135 -59.44 11.93 61.19
C GLU A 135 -59.49 11.33 59.79
N ALA A 136 -60.67 11.12 59.21
CA ALA A 136 -60.84 10.66 57.84
C ALA A 136 -60.34 11.72 56.82
N GLU A 137 -60.69 13.00 56.99
CA GLU A 137 -60.17 14.10 56.18
C GLU A 137 -58.64 14.21 56.28
N TRP A 138 -58.07 14.06 57.48
CA TRP A 138 -56.63 14.11 57.68
C TRP A 138 -55.93 12.94 56.97
N GLN A 139 -56.47 11.72 57.05
CA GLN A 139 -55.95 10.56 56.34
C GLN A 139 -56.03 10.76 54.81
N ALA A 140 -57.16 11.24 54.29
CA ALA A 140 -57.31 11.57 52.87
C ALA A 140 -56.31 12.65 52.42
N LEU A 141 -56.10 13.69 53.23
CA LEU A 141 -55.12 14.74 52.96
C LEU A 141 -53.68 14.21 52.96
N GLN A 142 -53.34 13.23 53.81
CA GLN A 142 -52.02 12.59 53.77
C GLN A 142 -51.87 11.66 52.56
N ALA A 143 -52.92 10.94 52.16
CA ALA A 143 -52.93 10.12 50.95
C ALA A 143 -52.64 10.97 49.70
N VAL A 144 -53.43 12.04 49.48
CA VAL A 144 -53.24 12.98 48.36
C VAL A 144 -51.87 13.66 48.41
N LYS A 145 -51.34 14.01 49.60
CA LYS A 145 -49.97 14.53 49.75
C LYS A 145 -48.88 13.50 49.43
N SER A 146 -49.16 12.21 49.57
CA SER A 146 -48.23 11.15 49.20
C SER A 146 -48.26 10.88 47.69
N GLU A 147 -49.45 10.87 47.09
CA GLU A 147 -49.67 10.74 45.64
C GLU A 147 -49.04 11.92 44.89
N LEU A 148 -49.25 13.17 45.35
CA LEU A 148 -48.63 14.36 44.76
C LEU A 148 -47.09 14.30 44.79
N LYS A 149 -46.50 13.74 45.85
CA LYS A 149 -45.05 13.51 45.93
C LYS A 149 -44.58 12.43 44.96
N GLN A 150 -45.33 11.33 44.81
CA GLN A 150 -45.01 10.28 43.84
C GLN A 150 -45.14 10.78 42.40
N ALA A 151 -46.20 11.54 42.07
CA ALA A 151 -46.37 12.19 40.78
C ALA A 151 -45.24 13.19 40.48
N GLY A 152 -44.86 14.03 41.45
CA GLY A 152 -43.72 14.94 41.32
C GLY A 152 -42.39 14.21 41.11
N GLN A 153 -42.19 13.06 41.76
CA GLN A 153 -41.03 12.19 41.51
C GLN A 153 -41.06 11.61 40.10
N GLN A 154 -42.20 11.09 39.63
CA GLN A 154 -42.39 10.55 38.27
C GLN A 154 -42.15 11.61 37.19
N ILE A 155 -42.66 12.83 37.36
CA ILE A 155 -42.37 13.96 36.46
C ILE A 155 -40.87 14.22 36.44
N SER A 156 -40.21 14.32 37.61
CA SER A 156 -38.77 14.57 37.67
C SER A 156 -37.89 13.47 37.07
N THR A 157 -38.37 12.22 36.96
CA THR A 157 -37.66 11.14 36.25
C THR A 157 -37.95 11.15 34.76
N GLN A 158 -39.16 11.53 34.34
CA GLN A 158 -39.52 11.76 32.94
C GLN A 158 -38.75 12.95 32.35
N ASP A 159 -38.67 14.09 33.04
CA ASP A 159 -37.88 15.26 32.63
C ASP A 159 -36.40 14.92 32.41
N ARG A 160 -35.82 14.09 33.29
CA ARG A 160 -34.45 13.59 33.15
C ARG A 160 -34.28 12.64 31.96
N ALA A 161 -35.27 11.78 31.70
CA ALA A 161 -35.25 10.89 30.55
C ALA A 161 -35.37 11.69 29.22
N LEU A 162 -36.22 12.71 29.19
CA LEU A 162 -36.36 13.64 28.06
C LEU A 162 -35.06 14.41 27.82
N ALA A 163 -34.47 15.03 28.85
CA ALA A 163 -33.20 15.74 28.71
C ALA A 163 -32.04 14.86 28.19
N VAL A 164 -32.01 13.58 28.56
CA VAL A 164 -31.05 12.60 28.01
C VAL A 164 -31.40 12.25 26.56
N ALA A 165 -32.68 12.09 26.21
CA ALA A 165 -33.12 11.85 24.84
C ALA A 165 -32.80 13.03 23.90
N ASP A 166 -33.00 14.26 24.36
CA ASP A 166 -32.69 15.49 23.61
C ASP A 166 -31.17 15.65 23.40
N ALA A 167 -30.35 15.36 24.41
CA ALA A 167 -28.89 15.34 24.28
C ALA A 167 -28.39 14.26 23.29
N ASN A 168 -29.02 13.08 23.29
CA ASN A 168 -28.75 12.02 22.33
C ASN A 168 -29.20 12.40 20.91
N TYR A 169 -30.34 13.09 20.77
CA TYR A 169 -30.83 13.59 19.49
C TYR A 169 -29.91 14.69 18.93
N ALA A 170 -29.45 15.63 19.76
CA ALA A 170 -28.54 16.69 19.36
C ALA A 170 -27.18 16.14 18.88
N SER A 171 -26.59 15.18 19.61
CA SER A 171 -25.34 14.53 19.20
C SER A 171 -25.50 13.64 17.94
N LEU A 172 -26.65 12.98 17.78
CA LEU A 172 -26.99 12.27 16.54
C LEU A 172 -27.14 13.24 15.35
N LEU A 173 -27.72 14.42 15.53
CA LEU A 173 -27.79 15.45 14.48
C LEU A 173 -26.40 15.97 14.07
N VAL A 174 -25.48 16.15 15.02
CA VAL A 174 -24.09 16.54 14.72
C VAL A 174 -23.41 15.47 13.88
N THR A 175 -23.39 14.22 14.34
CA THR A 175 -22.73 13.11 13.62
C THR A 175 -23.35 12.83 12.25
N VAL A 176 -24.68 12.97 12.09
CA VAL A 176 -25.35 12.88 10.78
C VAL A 176 -24.92 14.00 9.82
N ASN A 177 -24.61 15.21 10.32
CA ASN A 177 -24.14 16.32 9.50
C ASN A 177 -22.65 16.19 9.16
N GLU A 178 -21.82 15.69 10.08
CA GLU A 178 -20.43 15.31 9.83
C GLU A 178 -20.35 14.23 8.74
N LEU A 179 -21.13 13.14 8.85
CA LEU A 179 -21.18 12.07 7.85
C LEU A 179 -21.68 12.55 6.48
N LYS A 180 -22.60 13.53 6.42
CA LYS A 180 -23.00 14.17 5.14
C LYS A 180 -21.85 14.98 4.52
N HIS A 181 -21.10 15.71 5.34
CA HIS A 181 -19.94 16.48 4.87
C HIS A 181 -18.85 15.53 4.35
N ASP A 182 -18.56 14.45 5.08
CA ASP A 182 -17.59 13.44 4.66
C ASP A 182 -18.02 12.68 3.41
N ASN A 183 -19.29 12.29 3.29
CA ASN A 183 -19.79 11.67 2.06
C ASN A 183 -19.66 12.62 0.85
N SER A 184 -19.84 13.92 1.05
CA SER A 184 -19.64 14.94 0.01
C SER A 184 -18.16 15.12 -0.35
N ARG A 185 -17.27 15.16 0.65
CA ARG A 185 -15.81 15.23 0.50
C ARG A 185 -15.26 14.02 -0.29
N VAL A 186 -15.71 12.81 0.05
CA VAL A 186 -15.30 11.57 -0.64
C VAL A 186 -15.85 11.52 -2.08
N ARG A 187 -17.05 12.04 -2.35
CA ARG A 187 -17.57 12.16 -3.72
C ARG A 187 -16.71 13.08 -4.58
N LEU A 188 -16.32 14.25 -4.07
CA LEU A 188 -15.44 15.18 -4.79
C LEU A 188 -14.08 14.54 -5.08
N GLN A 189 -13.45 13.91 -4.09
CA GLN A 189 -12.20 13.17 -4.28
C GLN A 189 -12.31 12.03 -5.31
N LEU A 190 -13.46 11.34 -5.37
CA LEU A 190 -13.73 10.32 -6.38
C LEU A 190 -13.97 10.92 -7.78
N GLU A 191 -14.58 12.10 -7.89
CA GLU A 191 -14.73 12.80 -9.16
C GLU A 191 -13.39 13.35 -9.68
N ASP A 192 -12.58 13.96 -8.82
CA ASP A 192 -11.28 14.51 -9.20
C ASP A 192 -10.28 13.41 -9.58
N SER A 193 -10.16 12.34 -8.78
CA SER A 193 -9.34 11.18 -9.19
C SER A 193 -9.84 10.54 -10.49
N ARG A 194 -11.15 10.49 -10.75
CA ARG A 194 -11.68 10.05 -12.08
C ARG A 194 -11.29 11.01 -13.21
N ARG A 195 -11.24 12.33 -12.97
CA ARG A 195 -10.76 13.31 -13.95
C ARG A 195 -9.28 13.08 -14.25
N GLU A 196 -8.45 12.92 -13.22
CA GLU A 196 -7.01 12.62 -13.33
C GLU A 196 -6.76 11.30 -14.08
N PHE A 197 -7.45 10.21 -13.71
CA PHE A 197 -7.31 8.92 -14.41
C PHE A 197 -7.71 9.00 -15.88
N ASN A 198 -8.75 9.76 -16.25
CA ASN A 198 -9.10 9.96 -17.66
C ASN A 198 -8.01 10.74 -18.41
N VAL A 199 -7.43 11.79 -17.81
CA VAL A 199 -6.32 12.55 -18.40
C VAL A 199 -5.08 11.68 -18.60
N GLU A 200 -4.72 10.80 -17.65
CA GLU A 200 -3.62 9.86 -17.83
C GLU A 200 -3.93 8.76 -18.86
N LEU A 201 -5.17 8.26 -18.94
CA LEU A 201 -5.59 7.33 -19.99
C LEU A 201 -5.48 7.95 -21.38
N ASP A 202 -5.85 9.22 -21.56
CA ASP A 202 -5.75 9.90 -22.84
C ASP A 202 -4.30 10.25 -23.22
N LYS A 203 -3.45 10.60 -22.25
CA LYS A 203 -1.98 10.68 -22.45
C LYS A 203 -1.39 9.34 -22.92
N LEU A 204 -1.76 8.24 -22.27
CA LEU A 204 -1.30 6.89 -22.64
C LEU A 204 -1.79 6.46 -24.01
N ARG A 205 -3.06 6.76 -24.37
CA ARG A 205 -3.60 6.55 -25.71
C ARG A 205 -2.81 7.32 -26.77
N ALA A 206 -2.57 8.61 -26.56
CA ALA A 206 -1.79 9.44 -27.48
C ALA A 206 -0.34 8.96 -27.62
N ALA A 207 0.31 8.55 -26.52
CA ALA A 207 1.66 7.98 -26.55
C ALA A 207 1.72 6.64 -27.30
N ALA A 208 0.72 5.77 -27.10
CA ALA A 208 0.61 4.50 -27.83
C ALA A 208 0.38 4.72 -29.32
N GLN A 209 -0.54 5.62 -29.71
CA GLN A 209 -0.76 5.97 -31.11
C GLN A 209 0.51 6.54 -31.77
N LEU A 210 1.21 7.45 -31.11
CA LEU A 210 2.47 8.00 -31.61
C LEU A 210 3.57 6.93 -31.75
N SER A 211 3.59 5.92 -30.87
CA SER A 211 4.51 4.78 -30.98
C SER A 211 4.15 3.87 -32.16
N GLU A 212 2.87 3.65 -32.41
CA GLU A 212 2.36 2.86 -33.53
C GLU A 212 2.65 3.58 -34.88
N GLU A 213 2.34 4.88 -34.98
CA GLU A 213 2.65 5.70 -36.16
C GLU A 213 4.15 5.71 -36.48
N ARG A 214 5.01 5.79 -35.46
CA ARG A 214 6.47 5.64 -35.61
C ARG A 214 6.86 4.26 -36.10
N SER A 215 6.27 3.21 -35.53
CA SER A 215 6.55 1.80 -35.90
C SER A 215 6.18 1.53 -37.36
N GLN A 216 4.97 1.91 -37.78
CA GLN A 216 4.54 1.83 -39.18
C GLN A 216 5.40 2.69 -40.12
N SER A 217 5.88 3.86 -39.67
CA SER A 217 6.79 4.71 -40.45
C SER A 217 8.16 4.05 -40.64
N THR A 218 8.68 3.38 -39.61
CA THR A 218 9.91 2.58 -39.73
C THR A 218 9.72 1.33 -40.60
N GLU A 219 8.60 0.62 -40.47
CA GLU A 219 8.28 -0.55 -41.30
C GLU A 219 8.20 -0.17 -42.79
N LYS A 220 7.47 0.91 -43.12
CA LYS A 220 7.37 1.43 -44.50
C LYS A 220 8.73 1.81 -45.09
N ARG A 221 9.66 2.34 -44.28
CA ARG A 221 11.05 2.61 -44.71
C ARG A 221 11.82 1.31 -44.95
N MET A 222 11.79 0.39 -43.98
CA MET A 222 12.46 -0.92 -44.08
C MET A 222 11.99 -1.71 -45.30
N LEU A 223 10.69 -1.69 -45.64
CA LEU A 223 10.16 -2.33 -46.84
C LEU A 223 10.72 -1.70 -48.13
N VAL A 224 10.76 -0.36 -48.21
CA VAL A 224 11.36 0.37 -49.35
C VAL A 224 12.87 0.09 -49.47
N ASP A 225 13.59 0.00 -48.35
CA ASP A 225 15.02 -0.31 -48.35
C ASP A 225 15.30 -1.79 -48.68
N ILE A 226 14.45 -2.73 -48.24
CA ILE A 226 14.47 -4.12 -48.69
C ILE A 226 14.25 -4.23 -50.20
N ASP A 227 13.31 -3.48 -50.78
CA ASP A 227 13.06 -3.50 -52.23
C ASP A 227 14.18 -2.79 -53.02
N ARG A 228 14.82 -1.76 -52.46
CA ARG A 228 16.06 -1.19 -53.00
C ARG A 228 17.17 -2.25 -53.07
N GLU A 229 17.46 -2.92 -51.96
CA GLU A 229 18.48 -3.97 -51.89
C GLU A 229 18.17 -5.16 -52.81
N ARG A 230 16.89 -5.56 -52.94
CA ARG A 230 16.45 -6.55 -53.93
C ARG A 230 16.76 -6.10 -55.36
N THR A 231 16.46 -4.85 -55.73
CA THR A 231 16.76 -4.35 -57.09
C THR A 231 18.26 -4.14 -57.33
N ALA A 232 19.05 -3.79 -56.31
CA ALA A 232 20.50 -3.72 -56.39
C ALA A 232 21.11 -5.12 -56.58
N SER A 233 20.70 -6.08 -55.76
CA SER A 233 21.10 -7.49 -55.88
C SER A 233 20.76 -8.06 -57.25
N ALA A 234 19.56 -7.79 -57.77
CA ALA A 234 19.14 -8.25 -59.10
C ALA A 234 19.89 -7.57 -60.28
N LYS A 235 20.47 -6.39 -60.08
CA LYS A 235 21.39 -5.76 -61.05
C LYS A 235 22.77 -6.39 -60.97
N LEU A 236 23.36 -6.47 -59.78
CA LEU A 236 24.66 -7.09 -59.54
C LEU A 236 24.71 -8.55 -60.02
N GLN A 237 23.62 -9.30 -59.84
CA GLN A 237 23.53 -10.67 -60.35
C GLN A 237 23.52 -10.71 -61.89
N LYS A 238 22.79 -9.82 -62.57
CA LYS A 238 22.82 -9.71 -64.05
C LYS A 238 24.17 -9.24 -64.58
N GLU A 239 24.84 -8.34 -63.86
CA GLU A 239 26.19 -7.88 -64.18
C GLU A 239 27.21 -9.03 -64.01
N LEU A 240 27.09 -9.82 -62.95
CA LEU A 240 27.88 -11.03 -62.74
C LEU A 240 27.63 -12.08 -63.84
N GLU A 241 26.36 -12.37 -64.17
CA GLU A 241 25.98 -13.26 -65.28
C GLU A 241 26.56 -12.77 -66.62
N ALA A 242 26.53 -11.45 -66.89
CA ALA A 242 27.10 -10.85 -68.08
C ALA A 242 28.64 -10.95 -68.11
N GLN A 243 29.32 -10.78 -66.97
CA GLN A 243 30.78 -10.93 -66.85
C GLN A 243 31.22 -12.41 -66.96
N VAL A 244 30.44 -13.35 -66.42
CA VAL A 244 30.65 -14.80 -66.63
C VAL A 244 30.45 -15.15 -68.10
N ALA A 245 29.41 -14.63 -68.76
CA ALA A 245 29.19 -14.83 -70.19
C ALA A 245 30.25 -14.13 -71.08
N ALA A 246 30.82 -13.00 -70.65
CA ALA A 246 31.92 -12.34 -71.34
C ALA A 246 33.23 -13.13 -71.21
N SER A 247 33.67 -13.42 -69.98
CA SER A 247 34.88 -14.21 -69.71
C SER A 247 34.81 -15.62 -70.30
N SER A 248 33.65 -16.27 -70.32
CA SER A 248 33.43 -17.54 -71.03
C SER A 248 33.67 -17.42 -72.54
N ARG A 249 33.15 -16.36 -73.19
CA ARG A 249 33.40 -16.08 -74.62
C ARG A 249 34.87 -15.78 -74.89
N THR A 250 35.52 -14.98 -74.07
CA THR A 250 36.97 -14.68 -74.20
C THR A 250 37.82 -15.94 -74.00
N ALA A 251 37.48 -16.80 -73.03
CA ALA A 251 38.14 -18.09 -72.84
C ALA A 251 37.89 -19.06 -74.01
N GLN A 252 36.71 -19.00 -74.65
CA GLN A 252 36.43 -19.76 -75.86
C GLN A 252 37.21 -19.24 -77.08
N GLN A 253 37.35 -17.92 -77.23
CA GLN A 253 38.20 -17.28 -78.23
C GLN A 253 39.67 -17.68 -78.05
N HIS A 254 40.22 -17.53 -76.84
CA HIS A 254 41.60 -17.95 -76.56
C HIS A 254 41.81 -19.46 -76.75
N ARG A 255 40.80 -20.32 -76.51
CA ARG A 255 40.86 -21.75 -76.88
C ARG A 255 40.91 -21.94 -78.40
N GLN A 256 40.13 -21.18 -79.17
CA GLN A 256 40.16 -21.22 -80.64
C GLN A 256 41.51 -20.72 -81.19
N GLU A 257 42.04 -19.63 -80.64
CA GLU A 257 43.37 -19.09 -80.96
C GLU A 257 44.49 -20.08 -80.63
N CYS A 258 44.49 -20.66 -79.42
CA CYS A 258 45.45 -21.70 -79.04
C CYS A 258 45.35 -22.94 -79.94
N ASN A 259 44.15 -23.37 -80.32
CA ASN A 259 43.97 -24.49 -81.26
C ASN A 259 44.51 -24.14 -82.66
N ALA A 260 44.24 -22.94 -83.16
CA ALA A 260 44.74 -22.48 -84.46
C ALA A 260 46.27 -22.31 -84.47
N LEU A 261 46.86 -21.82 -83.37
CA LEU A 261 48.31 -21.76 -83.18
C LEU A 261 48.93 -23.16 -83.05
N GLN A 262 48.27 -24.11 -82.38
CA GLN A 262 48.71 -25.51 -82.34
C GLN A 262 48.66 -26.17 -83.72
N GLN A 263 47.62 -25.89 -84.53
CA GLN A 263 47.55 -26.33 -85.93
C GLN A 263 48.67 -25.71 -86.77
N ALA A 264 48.81 -24.39 -86.79
CA ALA A 264 49.86 -23.71 -87.56
C ALA A 264 51.29 -24.12 -87.14
N LEU A 265 51.51 -24.43 -85.86
CA LEU A 265 52.77 -24.96 -85.34
C LEU A 265 52.95 -26.45 -85.70
N GLY A 266 51.86 -27.22 -85.81
CA GLY A 266 51.83 -28.55 -86.42
C GLY A 266 52.24 -28.50 -87.89
N ASP A 267 51.57 -27.70 -88.71
CA ASP A 267 51.89 -27.47 -90.12
C ASP A 267 53.34 -27.02 -90.32
N SER A 268 53.85 -26.17 -89.43
CA SER A 268 55.23 -25.68 -89.47
C SER A 268 56.24 -26.75 -89.06
N ARG A 269 55.89 -27.64 -88.11
CA ARG A 269 56.69 -28.83 -87.80
C ARG A 269 56.68 -29.84 -88.93
N GLU A 270 55.55 -30.04 -89.60
CA GLU A 270 55.47 -30.92 -90.77
C GLU A 270 56.32 -30.36 -91.91
N LYS A 271 56.21 -29.07 -92.22
CA LYS A 271 57.05 -28.38 -93.21
C LYS A 271 58.54 -28.45 -92.84
N ASN A 272 58.91 -28.27 -91.57
CA ASN A 272 60.30 -28.50 -91.14
C ASN A 272 60.71 -29.96 -91.32
N GLY A 273 59.88 -30.95 -90.98
CA GLY A 273 60.18 -32.37 -91.22
C GLY A 273 60.31 -32.72 -92.70
N GLN A 274 59.49 -32.13 -93.56
CA GLN A 274 59.59 -32.24 -95.03
C GLN A 274 60.89 -31.59 -95.54
N LEU A 275 61.27 -30.42 -95.03
CA LEU A 275 62.51 -29.72 -95.38
C LEU A 275 63.77 -30.44 -94.84
N GLU A 276 63.72 -30.97 -93.61
CA GLU A 276 64.78 -31.79 -93.02
C GLU A 276 64.93 -33.11 -93.78
N GLY A 277 63.83 -33.75 -94.17
CA GLY A 277 63.84 -34.94 -95.04
C GLY A 277 64.40 -34.64 -96.44
N ALA A 278 64.04 -33.50 -97.04
CA ALA A 278 64.62 -33.04 -98.29
C ALA A 278 66.12 -32.71 -98.16
N LEU A 279 66.54 -32.10 -97.05
CA LEU A 279 67.93 -31.77 -96.76
C LEU A 279 68.76 -33.03 -96.47
N GLN A 280 68.20 -34.03 -95.80
CA GLN A 280 68.79 -35.37 -95.66
C GLN A 280 68.93 -36.06 -97.01
N ALA A 281 67.90 -36.02 -97.87
CA ALA A 281 67.96 -36.58 -99.22
C ALA A 281 69.01 -35.89 -100.09
N VAL A 282 69.11 -34.56 -100.03
CA VAL A 282 70.17 -33.78 -100.70
C VAL A 282 71.54 -34.14 -100.14
N THR A 283 71.69 -34.27 -98.81
CA THR A 283 72.96 -34.65 -98.17
C THR A 283 73.38 -36.07 -98.57
N ALA A 284 72.45 -37.02 -98.61
CA ALA A 284 72.69 -38.37 -99.10
C ALA A 284 73.09 -38.38 -100.59
N SER A 285 72.44 -37.58 -101.43
CA SER A 285 72.85 -37.43 -102.85
C SER A 285 74.22 -36.79 -103.00
N LEU A 286 74.60 -35.87 -102.12
CA LEU A 286 75.89 -35.22 -102.09
C LEU A 286 77.00 -36.16 -101.58
N ASP A 287 76.70 -37.03 -100.61
CA ASP A 287 77.64 -38.08 -100.16
C ASP A 287 77.78 -39.24 -101.16
N LEU A 288 76.73 -39.56 -101.91
CA LEU A 288 76.83 -40.43 -103.10
C LEU A 288 77.72 -39.79 -104.18
N ALA A 289 77.48 -38.52 -104.54
CA ALA A 289 78.32 -37.80 -105.51
C ALA A 289 79.77 -37.64 -105.03
N ARG A 290 80.03 -37.54 -103.72
CA ARG A 290 81.37 -37.59 -103.12
C ARG A 290 82.01 -38.97 -103.23
N LEU A 291 81.23 -40.05 -103.11
CA LEU A 291 81.69 -41.43 -103.32
C LEU A 291 82.05 -41.65 -104.80
N GLU A 292 81.19 -41.26 -105.72
CA GLU A 292 81.44 -41.31 -107.17
C GLU A 292 82.67 -40.47 -107.57
N SER A 293 82.78 -39.24 -107.06
CA SER A 293 83.94 -38.38 -107.29
C SER A 293 85.25 -38.99 -106.75
N ARG A 294 85.21 -39.69 -105.61
CA ARG A 294 86.38 -40.43 -105.07
C ARG A 294 86.72 -41.64 -105.94
N GLN A 295 85.71 -42.40 -106.40
CA GLN A 295 85.89 -43.55 -107.29
C GLN A 295 86.54 -43.13 -108.62
N LEU A 296 86.06 -42.02 -109.21
CA LEU A 296 86.65 -41.42 -110.41
C LEU A 296 88.10 -40.96 -110.17
N GLN A 297 88.41 -40.38 -109.00
CA GLN A 297 89.80 -40.02 -108.65
C GLN A 297 90.71 -41.25 -108.47
N THR A 298 90.23 -42.37 -107.91
CA THR A 298 91.01 -43.62 -107.90
C THR A 298 91.25 -44.17 -109.31
N GLN A 299 90.23 -44.19 -110.18
CA GLN A 299 90.37 -44.62 -111.58
C GLN A 299 91.35 -43.74 -112.37
N LEU A 300 91.32 -42.42 -112.14
CA LEU A 300 92.28 -41.48 -112.74
C LEU A 300 93.72 -41.80 -112.31
N ASN A 301 93.95 -42.00 -111.01
CA ASN A 301 95.26 -42.34 -110.47
C ASN A 301 95.78 -43.69 -111.00
N GLU A 302 94.91 -44.70 -111.13
CA GLU A 302 95.25 -45.99 -111.72
C GLU A 302 95.66 -45.87 -113.20
N ALA A 303 94.94 -45.06 -113.98
CA ALA A 303 95.33 -44.74 -115.36
C ALA A 303 96.66 -43.96 -115.43
N GLN A 304 96.90 -43.01 -114.51
CA GLN A 304 98.18 -42.30 -114.39
C GLN A 304 99.35 -43.26 -114.18
N VAL A 305 99.21 -44.26 -113.29
CA VAL A 305 100.23 -45.28 -113.01
C VAL A 305 100.50 -46.18 -114.22
N GLN A 306 99.46 -46.51 -115.01
CA GLN A 306 99.64 -47.26 -116.25
C GLN A 306 100.43 -46.47 -117.31
N ILE A 307 100.18 -45.17 -117.46
CA ILE A 307 100.92 -44.30 -118.39
C ILE A 307 102.41 -44.23 -118.02
N VAL A 308 102.75 -44.04 -116.75
CA VAL A 308 104.15 -44.00 -116.29
C VAL A 308 104.87 -45.33 -116.57
N ARG A 309 104.19 -46.46 -116.37
CA ARG A 309 104.74 -47.80 -116.64
C ARG A 309 105.05 -48.01 -118.12
N LEU A 310 104.14 -47.62 -119.02
CA LEU A 310 104.36 -47.69 -120.46
C LEU A 310 105.50 -46.76 -120.91
N GLY A 311 105.64 -45.58 -120.30
CA GLY A 311 106.79 -44.68 -120.52
C GLY A 311 108.13 -45.37 -120.25
N SER A 312 108.29 -45.97 -119.06
CA SER A 312 109.53 -46.68 -118.72
C SER A 312 109.89 -47.83 -119.68
N GLN A 313 108.90 -48.48 -120.29
CA GLN A 313 109.11 -49.56 -121.25
C GLN A 313 109.57 -49.06 -122.63
N ALA A 314 109.29 -47.80 -122.99
CA ALA A 314 109.77 -47.20 -124.24
C ALA A 314 111.25 -46.77 -124.15
N ASP A 315 111.67 -46.23 -122.99
CA ASP A 315 113.04 -45.76 -122.77
C ASP A 315 114.07 -46.90 -122.80
N ASP A 316 113.77 -48.04 -122.18
CA ASP A 316 114.67 -49.20 -122.16
C ASP A 316 114.83 -49.86 -123.54
N LEU A 317 113.79 -49.83 -124.39
CA LEU A 317 113.88 -50.28 -125.78
C LEU A 317 114.75 -49.34 -126.65
N HIS A 318 114.78 -48.04 -126.36
CA HIS A 318 115.69 -47.10 -127.03
C HIS A 318 117.16 -47.39 -126.72
N ARG A 319 117.50 -47.69 -125.45
CA ARG A 319 118.88 -47.99 -125.03
C ARG A 319 119.45 -49.20 -125.77
N GLN A 320 118.66 -50.27 -125.93
CA GLN A 320 119.08 -51.50 -126.62
C GLN A 320 119.37 -51.29 -128.13
N LEU A 321 118.74 -50.28 -128.76
CA LEU A 321 119.02 -49.89 -130.14
C LEU A 321 120.33 -49.09 -130.29
N GLU A 322 120.69 -48.23 -129.33
CA GLU A 322 121.98 -47.52 -129.37
C GLU A 322 123.18 -48.46 -129.18
N GLU A 323 123.07 -49.43 -128.26
CA GLU A 323 124.17 -50.36 -127.96
C GLU A 323 124.48 -51.30 -129.14
N THR A 324 123.44 -51.78 -129.83
CA THR A 324 123.61 -52.64 -131.01
C THR A 324 124.19 -51.88 -132.22
N GLN A 325 123.83 -50.61 -132.42
CA GLN A 325 124.44 -49.78 -133.48
C GLN A 325 125.93 -49.48 -133.23
N ARG A 326 126.35 -49.31 -131.97
CA ARG A 326 127.77 -49.07 -131.63
C ARG A 326 128.67 -50.30 -131.85
N GLN A 327 128.12 -51.52 -131.77
CA GLN A 327 128.88 -52.75 -132.00
C GLN A 327 129.21 -52.95 -133.49
N LEU A 328 128.26 -52.69 -134.41
CA LEU A 328 128.49 -52.81 -135.86
C LEU A 328 129.61 -51.90 -136.37
N GLN A 329 129.68 -50.64 -135.92
CA GLN A 329 130.72 -49.70 -136.36
C GLN A 329 132.14 -50.10 -135.93
N LEU A 330 132.27 -50.96 -134.92
CA LEU A 330 133.56 -51.43 -134.40
C LEU A 330 134.13 -52.61 -135.21
N GLU A 331 133.28 -53.46 -135.78
CA GLU A 331 133.72 -54.59 -136.62
C GLU A 331 134.13 -54.14 -138.03
N GLU A 332 133.45 -53.14 -138.62
CA GLU A 332 133.77 -52.64 -139.96
C GLU A 332 135.15 -51.95 -140.01
N ALA A 333 135.51 -51.19 -138.98
CA ALA A 333 136.81 -50.53 -138.87
C ALA A 333 137.99 -51.52 -138.81
N GLN A 334 137.82 -52.66 -138.13
CA GLN A 334 138.87 -53.67 -137.98
C GLN A 334 139.11 -54.47 -139.28
N ARG A 335 138.07 -54.68 -140.10
CA ARG A 335 138.19 -55.36 -141.41
C ARG A 335 139.00 -54.57 -142.44
N GLN A 336 139.01 -53.23 -142.37
CA GLN A 336 139.74 -52.41 -143.35
C GLN A 336 141.25 -52.40 -143.11
N GLN A 337 141.70 -52.43 -141.84
CA GLN A 337 143.14 -52.39 -141.52
C GLN A 337 143.92 -53.64 -141.98
N GLN A 338 143.31 -54.83 -141.94
CA GLN A 338 143.97 -56.08 -142.32
C GLN A 338 144.16 -56.28 -143.84
N LEU A 339 143.53 -55.45 -144.68
CA LEU A 339 143.60 -55.58 -146.14
C LEU A 339 144.75 -54.78 -146.79
N ASP A 340 145.19 -53.68 -146.17
CA ASP A 340 146.23 -52.81 -146.74
C ASP A 340 147.67 -53.33 -146.51
N GLU A 341 147.92 -54.05 -145.40
CA GLU A 341 149.24 -54.66 -145.16
C GLU A 341 149.56 -55.78 -146.16
N ALA A 342 148.53 -56.44 -146.71
CA ALA A 342 148.69 -57.58 -147.62
C ALA A 342 149.22 -57.22 -149.03
N GLN A 343 149.27 -55.93 -149.42
CA GLN A 343 149.51 -55.55 -150.82
C GLN A 343 150.80 -54.78 -151.11
N ARG A 344 151.49 -54.21 -150.11
CA ARG A 344 152.56 -53.22 -150.40
C ARG A 344 153.95 -53.75 -150.75
N GLN A 345 154.39 -54.94 -150.30
CA GLN A 345 155.82 -55.31 -150.42
C GLN A 345 156.15 -56.79 -150.77
N GLN A 346 155.62 -57.33 -151.89
CA GLN A 346 156.39 -58.37 -152.62
C GLN A 346 156.17 -58.49 -154.15
N LYS A 347 155.95 -57.37 -154.86
CA LYS A 347 156.18 -57.28 -156.31
C LYS A 347 156.89 -55.96 -156.65
N LYS A 348 158.01 -55.95 -157.39
CA LYS A 348 158.91 -57.06 -157.78
C LYS A 348 160.29 -56.47 -158.13
N SER A 349 161.31 -57.33 -158.26
CA SER A 349 162.66 -56.91 -158.66
C SER A 349 162.73 -56.35 -160.10
N GLN A 350 163.68 -55.43 -160.26
CA GLN A 350 164.29 -54.79 -161.45
C GLN A 350 164.16 -55.55 -162.81
N THR A 351 164.22 -54.90 -163.99
CA THR A 351 165.44 -54.29 -164.59
C THR A 351 165.11 -53.34 -165.77
N VAL A 352 166.10 -52.63 -166.33
CA VAL A 352 165.98 -51.41 -167.18
C VAL A 352 166.41 -51.63 -168.66
N LYS A 353 166.00 -50.70 -169.57
CA LYS A 353 166.36 -50.42 -170.99
C LYS A 353 165.28 -50.85 -172.01
N GLN A 354 164.98 -50.18 -173.15
CA GLN A 354 165.33 -48.89 -173.82
C GLN A 354 164.34 -48.67 -175.03
N SER A 355 164.09 -47.52 -175.70
CA SER A 355 164.51 -46.10 -175.55
C SER A 355 163.51 -45.05 -176.21
N LYS A 356 163.95 -44.26 -177.21
CA LYS A 356 163.30 -43.16 -178.00
C LYS A 356 163.23 -43.57 -179.51
N PRO A 357 162.61 -42.85 -180.51
CA PRO A 357 162.48 -41.37 -180.65
C PRO A 357 161.31 -40.72 -181.49
N ARG A 358 161.35 -39.36 -181.55
CA ARG A 358 160.75 -38.43 -182.56
C ARG A 358 159.21 -38.22 -182.57
N THR A 359 158.64 -37.05 -182.96
CA THR A 359 159.19 -35.84 -183.64
C THR A 359 158.49 -34.51 -183.27
N GLN A 360 159.25 -33.40 -183.27
CA GLN A 360 158.91 -32.00 -183.68
C GLN A 360 157.49 -31.41 -183.51
N ARG A 361 157.40 -30.30 -182.76
CA ARG A 361 156.99 -28.95 -183.23
C ARG A 361 157.04 -27.93 -182.08
N SER A 362 157.73 -26.79 -182.19
CA SER A 362 158.76 -26.40 -183.17
C SER A 362 160.12 -27.00 -182.82
#